data_AF-A9I321-F1
#
_entry.id   AF-A9I321-F1
#
_cell.length_a   1.000
_cell.length_b   1.000
_cell.length_c   1.000
_cell.angle_alpha   90.00
_cell.angle_beta   90.00
_cell.angle_gamma   90.00
#
_symmetry.space_group_name_H-M   'P 1'
#
loop_
_entity.id
_entity.type
_entity.pdbx_description
1 polymer ?
#
loop_
_entity_poly.entity_id
_entity_poly.type
_entity_poly.pdbx_seq_one_letter_code
_entity_poly.pdbx_strand_id
1 'polypeptide(L)' 'MASYTFEHMEIASYKSLIAAAELAGDAETKRVCEAILPQEEAIAEWLSERIATITQQFVRRDAAPDTTAKH' A
#
# COMPACT_ATOMS: atom_id res chain seq x y z
N MET A 1 6.11 4.70 5.93
CA MET A 1 4.88 5.43 6.29
C MET A 1 4.17 5.97 5.05
N ALA A 2 4.84 6.74 4.18
CA ALA A 2 4.25 7.25 2.94
C ALA A 2 3.56 6.15 2.09
N SER A 3 4.22 5.01 1.86
CA SER A 3 3.63 3.89 1.12
C SER A 3 2.32 3.39 1.74
N TYR A 4 2.29 3.12 3.05
CA TYR A 4 1.07 2.65 3.73
C TYR A 4 -0.09 3.65 3.63
N THR A 5 0.18 4.94 3.75
CA THR A 5 -0.85 5.97 3.54
C THR A 5 -1.33 6.00 2.10
N PHE A 6 -0.44 5.80 1.13
CA PHE A 6 -0.77 5.75 -0.28
C PHE A 6 -1.66 4.53 -0.61
N GLU A 7 -1.37 3.35 -0.06
CA GLU A 7 -2.25 2.17 -0.24
C GLU A 7 -3.69 2.46 0.20
N HIS A 8 -3.87 3.13 1.35
CA HIS A 8 -5.22 3.50 1.81
C HIS A 8 -5.91 4.54 0.91
N MET A 9 -5.14 5.44 0.30
CA MET A 9 -5.66 6.34 -0.73
C MET A 9 -6.13 5.56 -1.95
N GLU A 10 -5.36 4.57 -2.41
CA GLU A 10 -5.71 3.74 -3.56
C GLU A 10 -6.94 2.87 -3.28
N ILE A 11 -7.01 2.22 -2.11
CA ILE A 11 -8.19 1.47 -1.65
C ILE A 11 -9.45 2.35 -1.69
N ALA A 12 -9.37 3.57 -1.15
CA ALA A 12 -10.49 4.52 -1.19
C ALA A 12 -10.86 4.93 -2.62
N SER A 13 -9.86 5.14 -3.47
CA SER A 13 -10.03 5.52 -4.88
C SER A 13 -10.71 4.40 -5.67
N TYR A 14 -10.28 3.15 -5.52
CA TYR A 14 -10.91 2.00 -6.18
C TYR A 14 -12.34 1.78 -5.72
N LYS A 15 -12.65 1.94 -4.42
CA LYS A 15 -14.04 1.89 -3.93
C LYS A 15 -14.91 2.97 -4.58
N SER A 16 -14.38 4.18 -4.73
CA SER A 16 -15.08 5.27 -5.42
C SER A 16 -15.26 4.98 -6.92
N LEU A 17 -14.25 4.44 -7.59
CA LEU A 17 -14.31 4.10 -9.02
C LEU A 17 -15.28 2.96 -9.31
N ILE A 18 -15.33 1.94 -8.46
CA ILE A 18 -16.31 0.84 -8.57
C ILE A 18 -17.74 1.40 -8.53
N ALA A 19 -18.04 2.27 -7.56
CA ALA A 19 -19.35 2.89 -7.44
C ALA A 19 -19.69 3.77 -8.66
N ALA A 20 -18.72 4.55 -9.15
CA ALA A 20 -18.89 5.37 -10.34
C ALA A 20 -19.13 4.53 -11.61
N ALA A 21 -18.36 3.45 -11.80
CA ALA A 21 -18.48 2.54 -12.93
C ALA A 21 -19.83 1.80 -12.94
N GLU A 22 -20.32 1.40 -11.76
CA GLU A 22 -21.64 0.80 -11.59
C GLU A 22 -22.76 1.76 -12.03
N LEU A 23 -22.70 3.03 -11.62
CA LEU A 23 -23.68 4.05 -12.04
C LEU A 23 -23.59 4.38 -13.53
N ALA A 24 -22.39 4.33 -14.10
CA ALA A 24 -22.16 4.60 -15.52
C ALA A 24 -22.49 3.39 -16.43
N GLY A 25 -22.74 2.20 -15.87
CA GLY A 25 -22.92 0.96 -16.64
C GLY A 25 -21.63 0.44 -17.27
N ASP A 26 -20.46 0.87 -16.79
CA ASP A 26 -19.16 0.43 -17.28
C ASP A 26 -18.70 -0.83 -16.54
N ALA A 27 -19.14 -1.97 -17.07
CA ALA A 27 -18.85 -3.28 -16.49
C ALA A 27 -17.36 -3.64 -16.52
N GLU A 28 -16.62 -3.20 -17.53
CA GLU A 28 -15.20 -3.56 -17.66
C GLU A 28 -14.34 -2.80 -16.66
N THR A 29 -14.58 -1.48 -16.50
CA THR A 29 -13.90 -0.69 -15.46
C THR A 29 -14.20 -1.22 -14.06
N LYS A 30 -15.48 -1.53 -13.77
CA LYS A 30 -15.88 -2.14 -12.49
C LYS A 30 -15.10 -3.44 -12.24
N ARG A 31 -15.09 -4.36 -13.20
CA ARG A 31 -14.40 -5.65 -13.10
C ARG A 31 -12.90 -5.51 -12.85
N VAL A 32 -12.24 -4.58 -13.55
CA VAL A 32 -10.81 -4.31 -13.36
C VAL A 32 -10.53 -3.72 -11.97
N CYS A 33 -11.33 -2.75 -11.53
CA CYS A 33 -11.16 -2.16 -10.19
C CYS A 33 -11.40 -3.19 -9.07
N GLU A 34 -12.41 -4.05 -9.20
CA GLU A 34 -12.68 -5.15 -8.27
C GLU A 34 -11.55 -6.18 -8.22
N ALA A 35 -10.83 -6.40 -9.33
CA ALA A 35 -9.69 -7.30 -9.37
C ALA A 35 -8.43 -6.69 -8.72
N ILE A 36 -8.28 -5.36 -8.75
CA ILE A 36 -7.12 -4.65 -8.18
C ILE A 36 -7.29 -4.40 -6.68
N LEU A 37 -8.48 -3.99 -6.23
CA LEU A 37 -8.78 -3.67 -4.83
C LEU A 37 -8.21 -4.67 -3.79
N PRO A 38 -8.40 -6.00 -3.91
CA PRO A 38 -7.86 -6.94 -2.92
C PRO A 38 -6.33 -7.00 -2.90
N GLN A 39 -5.65 -6.61 -3.98
CA GLN A 39 -4.19 -6.53 -4.04
C GLN A 39 -3.69 -5.36 -3.18
N GLU A 40 -4.32 -4.19 -3.30
CA GLU A 40 -3.96 -3.02 -2.50
C GLU A 40 -4.29 -3.23 -1.01
N GLU A 41 -5.41 -3.89 -0.70
CA GLU A 41 -5.75 -4.29 0.68
C GLU A 41 -4.69 -5.25 1.25
N ALA A 42 -4.17 -6.19 0.45
CA ALA A 42 -3.10 -7.09 0.87
C ALA A 42 -1.75 -6.37 1.08
N ILE A 43 -1.42 -5.38 0.24
CA ILE A 43 -0.19 -4.59 0.41
C ILE A 43 -0.30 -3.71 1.66
N ALA A 44 -1.45 -3.08 1.91
CA ALA A 44 -1.70 -2.31 3.11
C ALA A 44 -1.50 -3.16 4.38
N GLU A 45 -2.10 -4.35 4.42
CA GLU A 45 -1.96 -5.30 5.55
C GLU A 45 -0.48 -5.66 5.75
N TRP A 46 0.21 -6.08 4.68
CA TRP A 46 1.61 -6.46 4.74
C TRP A 46 2.52 -5.33 5.23
N LEU A 47 2.27 -4.10 4.79
CA LEU A 47 3.00 -2.91 5.26
C LEU A 47 2.73 -2.66 6.75
N SER A 48 1.47 -2.77 7.19
CA SER A 48 1.08 -2.61 8.59
C SER A 48 1.87 -3.56 9.50
N GLU A 49 1.92 -4.84 9.14
CA GLU A 49 2.63 -5.87 9.90
C GLU A 49 4.15 -5.64 9.98
N ARG A 50 4.74 -4.99 8.97
CA ARG A 50 6.21 -4.91 8.81
C ARG A 50 6.80 -3.57 9.15
N ILE A 51 6.02 -2.49 9.21
CA ILE A 51 6.51 -1.13 9.50
C ILE A 51 7.34 -1.09 10.78
N ALA A 52 6.89 -1.75 11.85
CA ALA A 52 7.62 -1.78 13.12
C ALA A 52 8.97 -2.49 12.97
N THR A 53 8.98 -3.68 12.34
CA THR A 53 10.19 -4.47 12.10
C THR A 53 11.20 -3.73 11.24
N ILE A 54 10.77 -3.10 10.14
CA ILE A 54 11.62 -2.32 9.24
C ILE A 54 12.25 -1.14 10.00
N THR A 55 11.44 -0.43 10.80
CA THR A 55 11.92 0.70 11.60
C THR A 55 12.97 0.25 12.62
N GLN A 56 12.72 -0.85 13.33
CA GLN A 56 13.69 -1.40 14.29
C GLN A 56 15.00 -1.82 13.61
N GLN A 57 14.93 -2.47 12.44
CA GLN A 57 16.11 -2.85 11.68
C GLN A 57 16.91 -1.64 11.20
N PHE A 58 16.23 -0.57 10.76
CA PHE A 58 16.87 0.68 10.36
C PHE A 58 17.63 1.30 11.54
N VAL A 59 16.97 1.51 12.67
CA VAL A 59 17.60 2.10 13.88
C VAL A 59 18.78 1.26 14.37
N ARG A 60 18.66 -0.08 14.36
CA ARG A 60 19.78 -0.96 14.75
C ARG A 60 20.99 -0.86 13.81
N ARG A 61 20.77 -0.69 12.51
CA ARG A 61 21.86 -0.50 11.52
C ARG A 61 22.54 0.84 11.69
N ASP A 62 21.76 1.89 11.94
CA ASP A 62 22.27 3.25 12.15
C ASP A 62 23.13 3.37 13.43
N ALA A 63 22.75 2.66 14.50
CA ALA A 63 23.47 2.65 15.77
C ALA A 63 24.79 1.84 15.78
N ALA A 64 25.15 1.15 14.69
CA ALA A 64 26.35 0.33 14.62
C ALA A 64 27.58 1.17 14.21
N PRO A 65 28.63 1.32 15.05
CA PRO A 65 29.66 2.35 14.87
C PRO A 65 30.64 2.19 13.68
N ASP A 66 30.55 1.15 12.86
CA ASP A 66 31.53 0.87 11.79
C ASP A 66 30.91 0.40 10.46
N THR A 67 29.61 0.60 10.26
CA THR A 67 28.98 0.39 8.95
C THR A 67 28.64 1.73 8.32
N THR A 68 29.57 2.33 7.59
CA THR A 68 29.20 3.33 6.57
C THR A 68 28.30 2.62 5.57
N ALA A 69 27.00 2.96 5.57
CA ALA A 69 26.10 2.59 4.50
C ALA A 69 26.63 3.22 3.21
N LYS A 70 27.41 2.47 2.43
CA LYS A 70 27.89 2.93 1.13
C LYS A 70 26.71 2.98 0.17
N HIS A 71 26.63 4.15 -0.48
CA HIS A 71 25.70 4.67 -1.49
C HIS A 71 25.02 3.64 -2.41
#